data_AF-A0A930BB07-F1
#
_entry.id   AF-A0A930BB07-F1
#
_cell.length_a   1.000
_cell.length_b   1.000
_cell.length_c   1.000
_cell.angle_alpha   90.00
_cell.angle_beta   90.00
_cell.angle_gamma   90.00
#
_symmetry.space_group_name_H-M   'P 1'
#
loop_
_entity.id
_entity.type
_entity.pdbx_description
1 polymer ?
#
loop_
_entity_poly.entity_id
_entity_poly.type
_entity_poly.pdbx_seq_one_letter_code
_entity_poly.pdbx_strand_id
1 'polypeptide(L)'
;MAKTIKFNLILDNYPVRNIEGLQEHFSIEDMLKYFKNGLLLRWLDVRGYKTQYDAVAAINQSSDKKEIVMALVKIFEVAEMEIADIEKAIGILTYLDEEKELNAIYKENAFSKKQIITDYHSGYIALIMHMEENKDNMAILKADAIQMEREYFGLFELNYYELYFRLIESAPKAVFAILTRDAFRKFWIGDEAKDEIYTSIKNILSNVERVKEILGNDLKIVKRDTQGMWDPIEKAEINLMVISINRGTFVKNEGMFDEKLSNTDVNYKLMKFNGLEYQCNNASFELLYMEV
;
A
#
# COMPACT_ATOMS: atom_id res chain seq x y z
N MET A 1 2.41 58.25 -18.13
CA MET A 1 1.19 57.50 -18.47
C MET A 1 1.55 56.45 -19.51
N ALA A 2 1.39 55.16 -19.19
CA ALA A 2 1.68 54.08 -20.12
C ALA A 2 0.69 54.14 -21.30
N LYS A 3 1.17 54.02 -22.54
CA LYS A 3 0.28 53.94 -23.72
C LYS A 3 -0.57 52.68 -23.61
N THR A 4 -1.89 52.84 -23.56
CA THR A 4 -2.82 51.72 -23.57
C THR A 4 -2.71 50.98 -24.91
N ILE A 5 -2.24 49.73 -24.88
CA ILE A 5 -2.02 48.93 -26.09
C ILE A 5 -3.34 48.31 -26.54
N LYS A 6 -3.76 48.61 -27.77
CA LYS A 6 -4.90 47.94 -28.42
C LYS A 6 -4.50 46.52 -28.82
N PHE A 7 -5.33 45.54 -28.48
CA PHE A 7 -5.16 44.13 -28.83
C PHE A 7 -6.44 43.57 -29.44
N ASN A 8 -6.37 42.36 -30.00
CA ASN A 8 -7.50 41.70 -30.66
C ASN A 8 -8.05 40.59 -29.76
N LEU A 9 -9.36 40.37 -29.78
CA LEU A 9 -9.93 39.12 -29.28
C LEU A 9 -9.77 38.06 -30.36
N ILE A 10 -9.63 36.80 -29.97
CA ILE A 10 -9.71 35.67 -30.90
C ILE A 10 -11.06 35.00 -30.65
N LEU A 11 -11.99 35.11 -31.59
CA LEU A 11 -13.31 34.48 -31.52
C LEU A 11 -13.42 33.49 -32.68
N ASP A 12 -13.67 32.22 -32.38
CA ASP A 12 -13.69 31.13 -33.38
C ASP A 12 -12.45 31.14 -34.30
N ASN A 13 -11.26 31.23 -33.68
CA ASN A 13 -9.96 31.36 -34.35
C ASN A 13 -9.77 32.63 -35.22
N TYR A 14 -10.73 33.56 -35.23
CA TYR A 14 -10.63 34.80 -35.99
C TYR A 14 -10.21 36.01 -35.12
N PRO A 15 -9.22 36.82 -35.55
CA PRO A 15 -8.78 37.99 -34.80
C PRO A 15 -9.71 39.19 -34.97
N VAL A 16 -10.49 39.48 -33.94
CA VAL A 16 -11.49 40.55 -33.89
C VAL A 16 -10.91 41.87 -33.37
N ARG A 17 -11.09 42.93 -34.18
CA ARG A 17 -10.55 44.28 -33.95
C ARG A 17 -11.61 45.33 -33.62
N ASN A 18 -12.87 45.06 -33.93
CA ASN A 18 -13.98 45.99 -33.82
C ASN A 18 -15.28 45.24 -33.50
N ILE A 19 -16.35 45.97 -33.25
CA ILE A 19 -17.65 45.39 -32.90
C ILE A 19 -18.23 44.62 -34.08
N GLU A 20 -18.02 45.09 -35.32
CA GLU A 20 -18.50 44.40 -36.52
C GLU A 20 -17.87 43.01 -36.64
N GLY A 21 -16.55 42.90 -36.47
CA GLY A 21 -15.88 41.59 -36.46
C GLY A 21 -16.28 40.72 -35.27
N LEU A 22 -16.70 41.31 -34.15
CA LEU A 22 -17.23 40.57 -32.99
C LEU A 22 -18.59 39.95 -33.31
N GLN A 23 -19.44 40.70 -34.00
CA GLN A 23 -20.75 40.26 -34.46
C GLN A 23 -20.62 39.11 -35.47
N GLU A 24 -19.73 39.25 -36.47
CA GLU A 24 -19.53 38.25 -37.53
C GLU A 24 -18.94 36.93 -37.03
N HIS A 25 -18.09 36.99 -36.01
CA HIS A 25 -17.35 35.83 -35.49
C HIS A 25 -17.76 35.45 -34.06
N PHE A 26 -18.99 35.77 -33.65
CA PHE A 26 -19.44 35.56 -32.28
C PHE A 26 -19.41 34.07 -31.89
N SER A 27 -18.59 33.74 -30.89
CA SER A 27 -18.50 32.40 -30.31
C SER A 27 -18.98 32.42 -28.86
N ILE A 28 -20.01 31.64 -28.53
CA ILE A 28 -20.58 31.56 -27.18
C ILE A 28 -19.50 31.16 -26.16
N GLU A 29 -18.65 30.19 -26.51
CA GLU A 29 -17.56 29.70 -25.66
C GLU A 29 -16.54 30.79 -25.36
N ASP A 30 -16.01 31.42 -26.41
CA ASP A 30 -14.97 32.44 -26.27
C ASP A 30 -15.50 33.70 -25.57
N MET A 31 -16.74 34.09 -25.87
CA MET A 31 -17.38 35.24 -25.25
C MET A 31 -17.63 35.02 -23.76
N LEU A 32 -18.11 33.84 -23.36
CA LEU A 32 -18.24 33.48 -21.95
C LEU A 32 -16.88 33.48 -21.24
N LYS A 33 -15.84 32.93 -21.89
CA LYS A 33 -14.47 32.91 -21.35
C LYS A 33 -13.91 34.32 -21.16
N TYR A 34 -14.01 35.18 -22.16
CA TYR A 34 -13.49 36.56 -22.10
C TYR A 34 -14.30 37.46 -21.17
N PHE A 35 -15.60 37.20 -21.03
CA PHE A 35 -16.42 37.83 -20.02
C PHE A 35 -15.94 37.46 -18.62
N LYS A 36 -15.84 36.15 -18.31
CA LYS A 36 -15.47 35.65 -16.97
C LYS A 36 -14.06 36.04 -16.53
N ASN A 37 -13.09 36.08 -17.45
CA ASN A 37 -11.72 36.47 -17.11
C ASN A 37 -11.46 37.99 -17.20
N GLY A 38 -12.49 38.80 -17.50
CA GLY A 38 -12.43 40.26 -17.58
C GLY A 38 -11.72 40.83 -18.82
N LEU A 39 -11.26 39.97 -19.74
CA LEU A 39 -10.57 40.41 -20.96
C LEU A 39 -11.49 41.18 -21.90
N LEU A 40 -12.78 40.83 -21.95
CA LEU A 40 -13.77 41.53 -22.76
C LEU A 40 -13.91 43.00 -22.33
N LEU A 41 -14.03 43.27 -21.03
CA LEU A 41 -14.09 44.64 -20.50
C LEU A 41 -12.84 45.43 -20.83
N ARG A 42 -11.66 44.82 -20.66
CA ARG A 42 -10.39 45.45 -21.01
C ARG A 42 -10.32 45.77 -22.51
N TRP A 43 -10.78 44.85 -23.37
CA TRP A 43 -10.79 45.06 -24.81
C TRP A 43 -11.71 46.22 -25.24
N LEU A 44 -12.87 46.37 -24.58
CA LEU A 44 -13.78 47.49 -24.81
C LEU A 44 -13.17 48.84 -24.37
N ASP A 45 -12.54 48.86 -23.20
CA ASP A 45 -11.91 50.06 -22.63
C ASP A 45 -10.78 50.62 -23.51
N VAL A 46 -9.84 49.76 -23.92
CA VAL A 46 -8.69 50.20 -24.75
C VAL A 46 -9.11 50.68 -26.15
N ARG A 47 -10.33 50.37 -26.58
CA ARG A 47 -10.91 50.76 -27.87
C ARG A 47 -11.92 51.91 -27.76
N GLY A 48 -12.28 52.32 -26.55
CA GLY A 48 -13.20 53.45 -26.30
C GLY A 48 -14.68 53.12 -26.49
N TYR A 49 -15.06 51.83 -26.45
CA TYR A 49 -16.46 51.40 -26.57
C TYR A 49 -17.22 51.58 -25.25
N LYS A 50 -17.38 52.85 -24.82
CA LYS A 50 -17.87 53.19 -23.48
C LYS A 50 -19.29 52.67 -23.21
N THR A 51 -20.19 52.75 -24.19
CA THR A 51 -21.57 52.26 -24.07
C THR A 51 -21.61 50.75 -23.82
N GLN A 52 -20.90 49.97 -24.65
CA GLN A 52 -20.82 48.52 -24.50
C GLN A 52 -20.07 48.14 -23.22
N TYR A 53 -19.03 48.89 -22.84
CA TYR A 53 -18.30 48.67 -21.60
C TYR A 53 -19.23 48.78 -20.39
N ASP A 54 -19.99 49.87 -20.29
CA ASP A 54 -20.87 50.11 -19.15
C ASP A 54 -21.98 49.05 -19.09
N ALA A 55 -22.50 48.61 -20.25
CA ALA A 55 -23.50 47.55 -20.32
C ALA A 55 -22.94 46.17 -19.93
N VAL A 56 -21.74 45.80 -20.40
CA VAL A 56 -21.08 44.53 -20.03
C VAL A 56 -20.68 44.55 -18.55
N ALA A 57 -20.24 45.69 -18.02
CA ALA A 57 -19.85 45.84 -16.62
C ALA A 57 -21.05 45.70 -15.66
N ALA A 58 -22.26 45.97 -16.14
CA ALA A 58 -23.50 45.81 -15.37
C ALA A 58 -23.98 44.36 -15.28
N ILE A 59 -23.42 43.43 -16.07
CA ILE A 59 -23.78 42.01 -16.00
C ILE A 59 -23.20 41.40 -14.72
N ASN A 60 -24.05 40.73 -13.94
CA ASN A 60 -23.61 39.97 -12.77
C ASN A 60 -22.76 38.77 -13.22
N GLN A 61 -21.49 38.71 -12.79
CA GLN A 61 -20.60 37.60 -13.13
C GLN A 61 -21.05 36.24 -12.58
N SER A 62 -21.88 36.24 -11.53
CA SER A 62 -22.44 35.02 -10.92
C SER A 62 -23.79 34.58 -11.52
N SER A 63 -24.31 35.30 -12.51
CA SER A 63 -25.51 34.87 -13.25
C SER A 63 -25.28 33.55 -13.99
N ASP A 64 -26.39 32.91 -14.35
CA ASP A 64 -26.35 31.69 -15.17
C ASP A 64 -25.68 31.94 -16.53
N LYS A 65 -25.02 30.92 -17.10
CA LYS A 65 -24.33 31.02 -18.39
C LYS A 65 -25.27 31.51 -19.49
N LYS A 66 -26.55 31.09 -19.47
CA LYS A 66 -27.57 31.51 -20.45
C LYS A 66 -27.92 32.97 -20.32
N GLU A 67 -28.12 33.45 -19.10
CA GLU A 67 -28.42 34.86 -18.85
C GLU A 67 -27.28 35.76 -19.33
N ILE A 68 -26.03 35.35 -19.06
CA ILE A 68 -24.84 36.08 -19.51
C ILE A 68 -24.78 36.11 -21.04
N VAL A 69 -24.91 34.97 -21.71
CA VAL A 69 -24.84 34.91 -23.18
C VAL A 69 -25.96 35.74 -23.80
N MET A 70 -27.20 35.61 -23.33
CA MET A 70 -28.33 36.40 -23.84
C MET A 70 -28.09 37.91 -23.66
N ALA A 71 -27.52 38.33 -22.53
CA ALA A 71 -27.16 39.73 -22.31
C ALA A 71 -26.08 40.20 -23.28
N LEU A 72 -25.03 39.41 -23.50
CA LEU A 72 -23.95 39.74 -24.44
C LEU A 72 -24.45 39.85 -25.88
N VAL A 73 -25.30 38.90 -26.31
CA VAL A 73 -25.93 38.90 -27.65
C VAL A 73 -26.73 40.18 -27.87
N LYS A 74 -27.46 40.61 -26.84
CA LYS A 74 -28.24 41.85 -26.88
C LYS A 74 -27.35 43.09 -26.91
N ILE A 75 -26.29 43.14 -26.10
CA ILE A 75 -25.38 44.30 -26.02
C ILE A 75 -24.61 44.51 -27.33
N PHE A 76 -24.20 43.42 -27.96
CA PHE A 76 -23.43 43.45 -29.20
C PHE A 76 -24.30 43.38 -30.45
N GLU A 77 -25.63 43.32 -30.30
CA GLU A 77 -26.56 43.27 -31.43
C GLU A 77 -26.20 42.15 -32.43
N VAL A 78 -25.84 40.97 -31.91
CA VAL A 78 -25.47 39.82 -32.75
C VAL A 78 -26.72 39.34 -33.48
N ALA A 79 -26.67 39.34 -34.81
CA ALA A 79 -27.81 39.01 -35.65
C ALA A 79 -28.27 37.55 -35.43
N GLU A 80 -29.60 37.36 -35.40
CA GLU A 80 -30.31 36.08 -35.54
C GLU A 80 -29.67 34.86 -34.85
N MET A 81 -29.50 34.90 -33.53
CA MET A 81 -29.31 33.67 -32.74
C MET A 81 -30.61 33.25 -32.06
N GLU A 82 -31.09 32.06 -32.40
CA GLU A 82 -32.25 31.46 -31.75
C GLU A 82 -31.92 31.06 -30.31
N ILE A 83 -32.89 31.26 -29.40
CA ILE A 83 -32.74 30.86 -27.99
C ILE A 83 -32.43 29.35 -27.89
N ALA A 84 -33.02 28.54 -28.76
CA ALA A 84 -32.79 27.09 -28.80
C ALA A 84 -31.33 26.74 -29.14
N ASP A 85 -30.68 27.47 -30.04
CA ASP A 85 -29.27 27.27 -30.39
C ASP A 85 -28.34 27.69 -29.26
N ILE A 86 -28.66 28.79 -28.57
CA ILE A 86 -27.95 29.23 -27.37
C ILE A 86 -28.05 28.17 -26.27
N GLU A 87 -29.25 27.64 -26.01
CA GLU A 87 -29.46 26.58 -25.02
C GLU A 87 -28.67 25.32 -25.36
N LYS A 88 -28.69 24.89 -26.62
CA LYS A 88 -27.93 23.73 -27.09
C LYS A 88 -26.42 23.92 -26.90
N ALA A 89 -25.89 25.08 -27.29
CA ALA A 89 -24.47 25.39 -27.13
C ALA A 89 -24.06 25.40 -25.66
N ILE A 90 -24.88 25.99 -24.78
CA ILE A 90 -24.62 26.02 -23.33
C ILE A 90 -24.70 24.61 -22.73
N GLY A 91 -25.64 23.79 -23.17
CA GLY A 91 -25.74 22.38 -22.76
C GLY A 91 -24.47 21.60 -23.11
N ILE A 92 -23.96 21.75 -24.33
CA ILE A 92 -22.70 21.12 -24.76
C ILE A 92 -21.52 21.60 -23.91
N LEU A 93 -21.40 22.92 -23.69
CA LEU A 93 -20.31 23.48 -22.88
C LEU A 93 -20.38 23.01 -21.42
N THR A 94 -21.57 22.91 -20.85
CA THR A 94 -21.75 22.45 -19.47
C THR A 94 -21.38 20.98 -19.33
N TYR A 95 -21.80 20.14 -20.28
CA TYR A 95 -21.38 18.73 -20.32
C TYR A 95 -19.85 18.58 -20.42
N LEU A 96 -19.19 19.35 -21.29
CA LEU A 96 -17.74 19.30 -21.47
C LEU A 96 -16.97 19.78 -20.23
N ASP A 97 -17.48 20.81 -19.53
CA ASP A 97 -16.92 21.28 -18.27
C ASP A 97 -17.02 20.20 -17.19
N GLU A 98 -18.20 19.58 -17.02
CA GLU A 98 -18.44 18.49 -16.07
C GLU A 98 -17.55 17.27 -16.37
N GLU A 99 -17.43 16.88 -17.63
CA GLU A 99 -16.56 15.78 -18.06
C GLU A 99 -15.10 16.06 -17.71
N LYS A 100 -14.63 17.29 -17.91
CA LYS A 100 -13.26 17.70 -17.58
C LYS A 100 -12.99 17.65 -16.08
N GLU A 101 -13.92 18.12 -15.26
CA GLU A 101 -13.83 18.05 -13.80
C GLU A 101 -13.81 16.60 -13.29
N LEU A 102 -14.72 15.76 -13.77
CA LEU A 102 -14.76 14.33 -13.43
C LEU A 102 -13.46 13.62 -13.82
N ASN A 103 -12.95 13.88 -15.03
CA ASN A 103 -11.69 13.31 -15.49
C ASN A 103 -10.49 13.77 -14.65
N ALA A 104 -10.49 15.00 -14.15
CA ALA A 104 -9.45 15.48 -13.24
C ALA A 104 -9.50 14.73 -11.90
N ILE A 105 -10.70 14.57 -11.33
CA ILE A 105 -10.93 13.80 -10.10
C ILE A 105 -10.49 12.34 -10.27
N TYR A 106 -10.83 11.71 -11.40
CA TYR A 106 -10.41 10.33 -11.68
C TYR A 106 -8.89 10.18 -11.78
N LYS A 107 -8.21 11.15 -12.40
CA LYS A 107 -6.74 11.16 -12.48
C LYS A 107 -6.09 11.35 -11.12
N GLU A 108 -6.59 12.26 -10.30
CA GLU A 108 -6.09 12.50 -8.95
C GLU A 108 -6.29 11.26 -8.06
N ASN A 109 -7.47 10.66 -8.10
CA ASN A 109 -7.76 9.41 -7.39
C ASN A 109 -6.86 8.26 -7.85
N ALA A 110 -6.57 8.15 -9.15
CA ALA A 110 -5.65 7.14 -9.67
C ALA A 110 -4.21 7.36 -9.18
N PHE A 111 -3.75 8.62 -9.13
CA PHE A 111 -2.44 8.96 -8.58
C PHE A 111 -2.34 8.62 -7.08
N SER A 112 -3.35 9.01 -6.29
CA SER A 112 -3.42 8.69 -4.86
C SER A 112 -3.38 7.19 -4.60
N LYS A 113 -4.17 6.40 -5.34
CA LYS A 113 -4.14 4.93 -5.24
C LYS A 113 -2.77 4.35 -5.56
N LYS A 114 -2.11 4.85 -6.62
CA LYS A 114 -0.78 4.37 -7.00
C LYS A 114 0.25 4.68 -5.91
N GLN A 115 0.21 5.88 -5.33
CA GLN A 115 1.11 6.27 -4.25
C GLN A 115 0.94 5.36 -3.03
N ILE A 116 -0.30 5.11 -2.60
CA ILE A 116 -0.59 4.22 -1.47
C ILE A 116 -0.05 2.81 -1.72
N ILE A 117 -0.25 2.26 -2.92
CA ILE A 117 0.28 0.93 -3.28
C ILE A 117 1.82 0.96 -3.26
N THR A 118 2.43 1.98 -3.86
CA THR A 118 3.89 2.13 -3.86
C THR A 118 4.45 2.19 -2.44
N ASP A 119 3.88 3.01 -1.57
CA ASP A 119 4.33 3.15 -0.18
C ASP A 119 4.16 1.83 0.59
N TYR A 120 3.06 1.11 0.37
CA TYR A 120 2.82 -0.20 0.96
C TYR A 120 3.88 -1.24 0.57
N HIS A 121 4.21 -1.33 -0.73
CA HIS A 121 5.27 -2.22 -1.21
C HIS A 121 6.66 -1.79 -0.73
N SER A 122 6.94 -0.49 -0.72
CA SER A 122 8.20 0.04 -0.21
C SER A 122 8.39 -0.26 1.28
N GLY A 123 7.34 -0.15 2.09
CA GLY A 123 7.35 -0.53 3.51
C GLY A 123 7.67 -2.01 3.72
N TYR A 124 7.06 -2.90 2.94
CA TYR A 124 7.36 -4.34 2.99
C TYR A 124 8.81 -4.65 2.60
N ILE A 125 9.32 -4.02 1.54
CA ILE A 125 10.73 -4.21 1.12
C ILE A 125 11.69 -3.70 2.21
N ALA A 126 11.41 -2.54 2.80
CA ALA A 126 12.21 -1.98 3.87
C ALA A 126 12.22 -2.89 5.10
N LEU A 127 11.08 -3.51 5.45
CA LEU A 127 11.00 -4.48 6.54
C LEU A 127 11.87 -5.72 6.27
N ILE A 128 11.86 -6.25 5.04
CA ILE A 128 12.74 -7.38 4.68
C ILE A 128 14.21 -6.98 4.78
N MET A 129 14.58 -5.79 4.27
CA MET A 129 15.96 -5.30 4.39
C MET A 129 16.37 -5.13 5.86
N HIS A 130 15.47 -4.63 6.70
CA HIS A 130 15.71 -4.50 8.14
C HIS A 130 15.96 -5.87 8.81
N MET A 131 15.22 -6.92 8.43
CA MET A 131 15.48 -8.29 8.88
C MET A 131 16.88 -8.77 8.44
N GLU A 132 17.30 -8.45 7.22
CA GLU A 132 18.61 -8.83 6.68
C GLU A 132 19.77 -8.11 7.37
N GLU A 133 19.60 -6.82 7.66
CA GLU A 133 20.56 -6.01 8.41
C GLU A 133 20.69 -6.49 9.87
N ASN A 134 19.59 -6.97 10.45
CA ASN A 134 19.53 -7.46 11.83
C ASN A 134 19.52 -9.00 11.93
N LYS A 135 20.07 -9.69 10.93
CA LYS A 135 19.99 -11.16 10.76
C LYS A 135 20.42 -12.00 11.96
N ASP A 136 21.24 -11.46 12.86
CA ASP A 136 21.73 -12.18 14.04
C ASP A 136 20.94 -11.86 15.33
N ASN A 137 20.02 -10.89 15.29
CA ASN A 137 19.27 -10.41 16.45
C ASN A 137 17.83 -10.96 16.48
N MET A 138 17.61 -12.07 17.19
CA MET A 138 16.30 -12.73 17.28
C MET A 138 15.18 -11.83 17.80
N ALA A 139 15.46 -10.95 18.76
CA ALA A 139 14.44 -10.07 19.33
C ALA A 139 13.89 -9.09 18.29
N ILE A 140 14.79 -8.50 17.48
CA ILE A 140 14.40 -7.63 16.36
C ILE A 140 13.65 -8.44 15.30
N LEU A 141 14.16 -9.60 14.92
CA LEU A 141 13.52 -10.45 13.90
C LEU A 141 12.10 -10.89 14.30
N LYS A 142 11.85 -11.16 15.59
CA LYS A 142 10.50 -11.44 16.10
C LYS A 142 9.60 -10.21 16.03
N ALA A 143 10.12 -9.01 16.34
CA ALA A 143 9.38 -7.76 16.19
C ALA A 143 9.03 -7.50 14.72
N ASP A 144 9.97 -7.72 13.80
CA ASP A 144 9.75 -7.59 12.37
C ASP A 144 8.72 -8.60 11.86
N ALA A 145 8.74 -9.84 12.37
CA ALA A 145 7.72 -10.84 12.04
C ALA A 145 6.31 -10.42 12.50
N ILE A 146 6.19 -9.79 13.68
CA ILE A 146 4.92 -9.22 14.17
C ILE A 146 4.45 -8.08 13.25
N GLN A 147 5.36 -7.20 12.82
CA GLN A 147 5.02 -6.13 11.89
C GLN A 147 4.59 -6.69 10.53
N MET A 148 5.30 -7.68 10.01
CA MET A 148 4.95 -8.36 8.76
C MET A 148 3.55 -8.95 8.83
N GLU A 149 3.17 -9.57 9.95
CA GLU A 149 1.84 -10.16 10.15
C GLU A 149 0.73 -9.09 10.24
N ARG A 150 1.01 -7.97 10.90
CA ARG A 150 -0.01 -6.93 11.14
C ARG A 150 -0.22 -6.00 9.96
N GLU A 151 0.86 -5.64 9.28
CA GLU A 151 0.85 -4.58 8.27
C GLU A 151 0.97 -5.18 6.86
N TYR A 152 1.79 -6.21 6.68
CA TYR A 152 2.19 -6.68 5.34
C TYR A 152 1.78 -8.11 4.99
N PHE A 153 0.82 -8.69 5.74
CA PHE A 153 0.42 -10.09 5.54
C PHE A 153 -0.04 -10.36 4.10
N GLY A 154 -0.82 -9.45 3.50
CA GLY A 154 -1.27 -9.60 2.11
C GLY A 154 -0.12 -9.66 1.10
N LEU A 155 0.98 -8.91 1.31
CA LEU A 155 2.18 -9.01 0.46
C LEU A 155 2.97 -10.27 0.75
N PHE A 156 3.01 -10.71 2.00
CA PHE A 156 3.58 -12.00 2.36
C PHE A 156 2.84 -13.14 1.65
N GLU A 157 1.50 -13.19 1.66
CA GLU A 157 0.72 -14.24 0.99
C GLU A 157 1.03 -14.33 -0.52
N LEU A 158 1.35 -13.19 -1.15
CA LEU A 158 1.72 -13.12 -2.56
C LEU A 158 3.18 -13.49 -2.84
N ASN A 159 4.06 -13.49 -1.82
CA ASN A 159 5.51 -13.55 -1.99
C ASN A 159 6.22 -14.54 -1.04
N TYR A 160 5.49 -15.34 -0.26
CA TYR A 160 6.07 -16.19 0.78
C TYR A 160 7.11 -17.18 0.25
N TYR A 161 7.01 -17.57 -1.03
CA TYR A 161 7.95 -18.49 -1.67
C TYR A 161 9.30 -17.84 -1.91
N GLU A 162 9.34 -16.72 -2.61
CA GLU A 162 10.57 -15.98 -2.89
C GLU A 162 11.16 -15.42 -1.60
N LEU A 163 10.32 -14.93 -0.67
CA LEU A 163 10.77 -14.44 0.63
C LEU A 163 11.50 -15.53 1.41
N TYR A 164 10.98 -16.76 1.45
CA TYR A 164 11.62 -17.87 2.13
C TYR A 164 13.05 -18.10 1.61
N PHE A 165 13.21 -18.22 0.29
CA PHE A 165 14.52 -18.50 -0.31
C PHE A 165 15.49 -17.34 -0.18
N ARG A 166 14.99 -16.09 -0.20
CA ARG A 166 15.80 -14.92 0.12
C ARG A 166 16.31 -14.98 1.56
N LEU A 167 15.41 -15.11 2.53
CA LEU A 167 15.78 -15.08 3.95
C LEU A 167 16.63 -16.27 4.36
N ILE A 168 16.41 -17.47 3.82
CA ILE A 168 17.25 -18.62 4.19
C ILE A 168 18.70 -18.47 3.71
N GLU A 169 18.93 -17.67 2.67
CA GLU A 169 20.27 -17.32 2.19
C GLU A 169 20.86 -16.13 2.96
N SER A 170 20.11 -15.04 3.11
CA SER A 170 20.62 -13.78 3.66
C SER A 170 20.54 -13.68 5.19
N ALA A 171 19.49 -14.23 5.79
CA ALA A 171 19.15 -14.09 7.22
C ALA A 171 18.41 -15.34 7.75
N PRO A 172 19.04 -16.53 7.79
CA PRO A 172 18.35 -17.78 8.09
C PRO A 172 17.67 -17.82 9.47
N LYS A 173 18.15 -17.05 10.45
CA LYS A 173 17.51 -16.89 11.76
C LYS A 173 16.12 -16.23 11.66
N ALA A 174 15.91 -15.35 10.67
CA ALA A 174 14.63 -14.70 10.41
C ALA A 174 13.54 -15.72 10.04
N VAL A 175 13.90 -16.81 9.37
CA VAL A 175 12.95 -17.91 9.07
C VAL A 175 12.39 -18.51 10.36
N PHE A 176 13.24 -18.75 11.36
CA PHE A 176 12.80 -19.24 12.66
C PHE A 176 11.96 -18.22 13.43
N ALA A 177 12.35 -16.93 13.37
CA ALA A 177 11.57 -15.85 13.96
C ALA A 177 10.16 -15.78 13.36
N ILE A 178 10.02 -15.88 12.04
CA ILE A 178 8.73 -15.89 11.34
C ILE A 178 7.91 -17.13 11.72
N LEU A 179 8.53 -18.32 11.81
CA LEU A 179 7.85 -19.55 12.21
C LEU A 179 7.36 -19.58 13.67
N THR A 180 7.75 -18.59 14.48
CA THR A 180 7.13 -18.36 15.78
C THR A 180 5.70 -17.82 15.68
N ARG A 181 5.27 -17.30 14.51
CA ARG A 181 3.93 -16.77 14.29
C ARG A 181 3.06 -17.78 13.55
N ASP A 182 1.88 -18.10 14.11
CA ASP A 182 1.03 -19.15 13.54
C ASP A 182 0.50 -18.81 12.15
N ALA A 183 0.26 -17.52 11.87
CA ALA A 183 -0.21 -17.03 10.58
C ALA A 183 0.69 -17.45 9.39
N PHE A 184 2.00 -17.54 9.60
CA PHE A 184 2.97 -17.88 8.55
C PHE A 184 3.24 -19.38 8.43
N ARG A 185 3.05 -20.14 9.52
CA ARG A 185 3.39 -21.56 9.56
C ARG A 185 2.65 -22.36 8.49
N LYS A 186 1.38 -22.03 8.22
CA LYS A 186 0.58 -22.71 7.18
C LYS A 186 1.25 -22.71 5.80
N PHE A 187 2.00 -21.65 5.46
CA PHE A 187 2.65 -21.48 4.16
C PHE A 187 4.02 -22.12 4.04
N TRP A 188 4.70 -22.39 5.15
CA TRP A 188 6.10 -22.87 5.13
C TRP A 188 6.26 -24.29 5.70
N ILE A 189 5.41 -24.69 6.65
CA ILE A 189 5.45 -26.02 7.28
C ILE A 189 4.08 -26.67 7.47
N GLY A 190 3.00 -26.00 7.07
CA GLY A 190 1.64 -26.48 7.17
C GLY A 190 1.10 -27.05 5.86
N ASP A 191 -0.21 -27.05 5.75
CA ASP A 191 -0.99 -27.63 4.65
C ASP A 191 -0.86 -26.86 3.32
N GLU A 192 -0.62 -25.55 3.38
CA GLU A 192 -0.36 -24.72 2.19
C GLU A 192 1.13 -24.67 1.80
N ALA A 193 2.00 -25.38 2.53
CA ALA A 193 3.43 -25.32 2.28
C ALA A 193 3.82 -26.01 0.97
N LYS A 194 4.58 -25.29 0.15
CA LYS A 194 5.19 -25.91 -1.03
C LYS A 194 6.27 -26.91 -0.62
N ASP A 195 6.34 -28.03 -1.34
CA ASP A 195 7.25 -29.14 -1.04
C ASP A 195 8.71 -28.70 -0.96
N GLU A 196 9.13 -27.74 -1.78
CA GLU A 196 10.50 -27.22 -1.80
C GLU A 196 10.86 -26.47 -0.52
N ILE A 197 9.94 -25.64 -0.01
CA ILE A 197 10.13 -24.91 1.25
C ILE A 197 10.20 -25.92 2.39
N TYR A 198 9.21 -26.81 2.47
CA TYR A 198 9.11 -27.77 3.56
C TYR A 198 10.30 -28.73 3.59
N THR A 199 10.76 -29.19 2.43
CA THR A 199 11.96 -30.02 2.29
C THR A 199 13.22 -29.26 2.69
N SER A 200 13.33 -27.98 2.30
CA SER A 200 14.45 -27.12 2.70
C SER A 200 14.53 -26.95 4.22
N ILE A 201 13.40 -26.69 4.89
CA ILE A 201 13.32 -26.61 6.36
C ILE A 201 13.70 -27.96 7.00
N LYS A 202 13.16 -29.07 6.50
CA LYS A 202 13.51 -30.42 6.97
C LYS A 202 15.00 -30.71 6.88
N ASN A 203 15.64 -30.32 5.78
CA ASN A 203 17.07 -30.51 5.59
C ASN A 203 17.90 -29.72 6.61
N ILE A 204 17.48 -28.48 6.93
CA ILE A 204 18.12 -27.68 7.97
C ILE A 204 17.95 -28.36 9.33
N LEU A 205 16.71 -28.73 9.70
CA LEU A 205 16.41 -29.36 10.98
C LEU A 205 17.05 -30.74 11.16
N SER A 206 17.37 -31.43 10.07
CA SER A 206 18.10 -32.71 10.09
C SER A 206 19.59 -32.54 10.43
N ASN A 207 20.13 -31.33 10.27
CA ASN A 207 21.52 -31.00 10.57
C ASN A 207 21.60 -30.15 11.85
N VAL A 208 21.78 -30.83 12.99
CA VAL A 208 21.83 -30.21 14.32
C VAL A 208 22.91 -29.12 14.42
N GLU A 209 24.08 -29.33 13.84
CA GLU A 209 25.17 -28.34 13.89
C GLU A 209 24.81 -27.07 13.11
N ARG A 210 24.18 -27.22 11.94
CA ARG A 210 23.65 -26.07 11.19
C ARG A 210 22.59 -25.30 11.97
N VAL A 211 21.73 -25.99 12.73
CA VAL A 211 20.74 -25.31 13.57
C VAL A 211 21.41 -24.53 14.71
N LYS A 212 22.42 -25.12 15.36
CA LYS A 212 23.22 -24.43 16.38
C LYS A 212 23.92 -23.19 15.81
N GLU A 213 24.47 -23.27 14.60
CA GLU A 213 25.07 -22.13 13.90
C GLU A 213 24.05 -21.02 13.62
N ILE A 214 22.87 -21.35 13.10
CA ILE A 214 21.84 -20.37 12.74
C ILE A 214 21.29 -19.66 13.99
N LEU A 215 20.93 -20.43 15.03
CA LEU A 215 20.22 -19.90 16.19
C LEU A 215 21.19 -19.35 17.25
N GLY A 216 22.40 -19.89 17.35
CA GLY A 216 23.42 -19.42 18.30
C GLY A 216 22.88 -19.38 19.74
N ASN A 217 23.00 -18.21 20.38
CA ASN A 217 22.57 -18.00 21.76
C ASN A 217 21.05 -18.06 21.97
N ASP A 218 20.26 -17.97 20.90
CA ASP A 218 18.79 -18.06 20.97
C ASP A 218 18.31 -19.52 21.05
N LEU A 219 19.21 -20.49 20.87
CA LEU A 219 18.95 -21.91 21.04
C LEU A 219 19.30 -22.36 22.46
N LYS A 220 18.33 -22.92 23.16
CA LYS A 220 18.55 -23.59 24.43
C LYS A 220 18.81 -25.08 24.19
N ILE A 221 19.86 -25.59 24.85
CA ILE A 221 20.31 -26.97 24.75
C ILE A 221 20.29 -27.60 26.15
N VAL A 222 19.56 -28.69 26.30
CA VAL A 222 19.44 -29.43 27.56
C VAL A 222 20.03 -30.84 27.40
N LYS A 223 20.91 -31.22 28.32
CA LYS A 223 21.51 -32.56 28.45
C LYS A 223 21.29 -33.09 29.85
N ARG A 224 20.29 -33.97 30.02
CA ARG A 224 19.95 -34.54 31.33
C ARG A 224 19.57 -36.01 31.20
N ASP A 225 20.16 -36.83 32.06
CA ASP A 225 19.68 -38.19 32.32
C ASP A 225 18.68 -38.13 33.47
N THR A 226 17.41 -38.24 33.13
CA THR A 226 16.28 -38.18 34.06
C THR A 226 15.97 -39.53 34.70
N GLN A 227 16.66 -40.60 34.30
CA GLN A 227 16.41 -41.97 34.76
C GLN A 227 14.94 -42.41 34.63
N GLY A 228 14.27 -41.92 33.59
CA GLY A 228 12.88 -42.23 33.27
C GLY A 228 11.86 -41.41 34.05
N MET A 229 12.29 -40.42 34.84
CA MET A 229 11.39 -39.46 35.48
C MET A 229 11.11 -38.27 34.56
N TRP A 230 10.00 -37.57 34.79
CA TRP A 230 9.74 -36.31 34.10
C TRP A 230 10.47 -35.19 34.82
N ASP A 231 11.25 -34.42 34.07
CA ASP A 231 12.01 -33.27 34.56
C ASP A 231 11.42 -31.97 33.99
N PRO A 232 10.96 -31.03 34.84
CA PRO A 232 10.47 -29.74 34.38
C PRO A 232 11.63 -28.88 33.87
N ILE A 233 11.60 -28.56 32.58
CA ILE A 233 12.60 -27.74 31.90
C ILE A 233 12.17 -26.28 31.86
N GLU A 234 10.92 -26.03 31.48
CA GLU A 234 10.33 -24.68 31.42
C GLU A 234 8.93 -24.68 32.04
N LYS A 235 8.55 -23.55 32.63
CA LYS A 235 7.23 -23.34 33.24
C LYS A 235 6.16 -23.03 32.19
N ALA A 236 4.89 -23.28 32.52
CA ALA A 236 3.73 -23.18 31.64
C ALA A 236 3.49 -21.77 31.08
N GLU A 237 4.03 -20.74 31.74
CA GLU A 237 3.97 -19.34 31.30
C GLU A 237 4.92 -19.05 30.11
N ILE A 238 5.90 -19.93 29.86
CA ILE A 238 6.90 -19.76 28.82
C ILE A 238 6.44 -20.50 27.57
N ASN A 239 6.17 -19.73 26.51
CA ASN A 239 5.91 -20.29 25.19
C ASN A 239 7.23 -20.63 24.51
N LEU A 240 7.32 -21.82 23.93
CA LEU A 240 8.53 -22.26 23.26
C LEU A 240 8.21 -23.15 22.07
N MET A 241 9.23 -23.35 21.25
CA MET A 241 9.20 -24.18 20.06
C MET A 241 10.32 -25.21 20.15
N VAL A 242 9.96 -26.49 20.13
CA VAL A 242 10.95 -27.56 20.15
C VAL A 242 11.51 -27.77 18.75
N ILE A 243 12.82 -27.72 18.65
CA ILE A 243 13.58 -27.86 17.41
C ILE A 243 13.86 -29.34 17.13
N SER A 244 14.44 -30.04 18.10
CA SER A 244 14.75 -31.45 17.95
C SER A 244 14.98 -32.15 19.29
N ILE A 245 14.70 -33.45 19.30
CA ILE A 245 15.03 -34.37 20.38
C ILE A 245 15.60 -35.68 19.82
N ASN A 246 16.45 -36.36 20.59
CA ASN A 246 17.01 -37.66 20.20
C ASN A 246 15.98 -38.80 20.28
N ARG A 247 16.22 -39.87 19.51
CA ARG A 247 15.40 -41.08 19.57
C ARG A 247 15.48 -41.73 20.95
N GLY A 248 14.33 -42.02 21.54
CA GLY A 248 14.22 -42.57 22.91
C GLY A 248 14.08 -41.50 24.00
N THR A 249 13.94 -40.23 23.61
CA THR A 249 13.54 -39.14 24.50
C THR A 249 12.07 -38.79 24.28
N PHE A 250 11.47 -38.18 25.30
CA PHE A 250 10.09 -37.74 25.27
C PHE A 250 9.95 -36.33 25.83
N VAL A 251 8.97 -35.59 25.31
CA VAL A 251 8.58 -34.27 25.77
C VAL A 251 7.07 -34.19 25.91
N LYS A 252 6.62 -33.21 26.70
CA LYS A 252 5.22 -32.83 26.83
C LYS A 252 5.11 -31.41 27.40
N ASN A 253 3.94 -30.82 27.28
CA ASN A 253 3.57 -29.58 27.96
C ASN A 253 3.61 -29.80 29.47
N GLU A 254 4.02 -28.77 30.22
CA GLU A 254 4.07 -28.85 31.68
C GLU A 254 2.67 -29.16 32.24
N GLY A 255 2.59 -30.12 33.16
CA GLY A 255 1.34 -30.47 33.84
C GLY A 255 0.35 -31.32 33.03
N MET A 256 0.65 -31.65 31.77
CA MET A 256 -0.16 -32.59 30.99
C MET A 256 0.22 -34.04 31.35
N PHE A 257 -0.68 -34.78 31.98
CA PHE A 257 -0.37 -36.13 32.49
C PHE A 257 -0.40 -37.22 31.41
N ASP A 258 -1.32 -37.11 30.46
CA ASP A 258 -1.56 -38.14 29.43
C ASP A 258 -0.71 -37.94 28.16
N GLU A 259 0.00 -36.82 28.07
CA GLU A 259 0.85 -36.50 26.91
C GLU A 259 2.23 -37.15 27.02
N LYS A 260 2.66 -37.82 25.94
CA LYS A 260 4.01 -38.35 25.81
C LYS A 260 4.43 -38.33 24.35
N LEU A 261 5.12 -37.27 23.94
CA LEU A 261 5.52 -37.05 22.55
C LEU A 261 6.96 -37.49 22.35
N SER A 262 7.17 -38.38 21.39
CA SER A 262 8.48 -38.92 21.03
C SER A 262 9.12 -38.11 19.90
N ASN A 263 10.34 -38.50 19.49
CA ASN A 263 11.05 -37.82 18.41
C ASN A 263 10.28 -37.85 17.06
N THR A 264 9.45 -38.86 16.80
CA THR A 264 8.63 -38.92 15.57
C THR A 264 7.44 -37.98 15.63
N ASP A 265 7.00 -37.65 16.83
CA ASP A 265 5.88 -36.73 17.04
C ASP A 265 6.36 -35.28 16.92
N VAL A 266 7.61 -34.98 17.30
CA VAL A 266 8.13 -33.62 17.46
C VAL A 266 9.04 -33.16 16.33
N ASN A 267 10.02 -33.99 15.92
CA ASN A 267 11.07 -33.54 15.01
C ASN A 267 10.48 -33.13 13.66
N TYR A 268 11.05 -32.09 13.05
CA TYR A 268 10.64 -31.51 11.77
C TYR A 268 9.28 -30.80 11.75
N LYS A 269 8.57 -30.75 12.88
CA LYS A 269 7.26 -30.09 12.99
C LYS A 269 7.32 -28.75 13.71
N LEU A 270 8.46 -28.44 14.36
CA LEU A 270 8.65 -27.20 15.12
C LEU A 270 7.49 -26.94 16.08
N MET A 271 7.06 -27.96 16.82
CA MET A 271 5.85 -27.89 17.64
C MET A 271 6.04 -26.87 18.77
N LYS A 272 4.96 -26.15 19.06
CA LYS A 272 4.91 -25.18 20.16
C LYS A 272 4.40 -25.84 21.44
N PHE A 273 4.90 -25.36 22.56
CA PHE A 273 4.57 -25.82 23.90
C PHE A 273 4.41 -24.63 24.85
N ASN A 274 3.58 -24.82 25.88
CA ASN A 274 3.43 -23.90 27.01
C ASN A 274 4.06 -24.57 28.22
N GLY A 275 5.29 -24.20 28.54
CA GLY A 275 6.16 -24.98 29.42
C GLY A 275 6.60 -26.30 28.79
N LEU A 276 7.58 -26.95 29.39
CA LEU A 276 8.18 -28.17 28.82
C LEU A 276 8.67 -29.10 29.92
N GLU A 277 8.19 -30.33 29.88
CA GLU A 277 8.75 -31.44 30.64
C GLU A 277 9.52 -32.38 29.69
N TYR A 278 10.64 -32.90 30.17
CA TYR A 278 11.56 -33.75 29.41
C TYR A 278 11.80 -35.07 30.14
N GLN A 279 11.87 -36.16 29.38
CA GLN A 279 12.22 -37.50 29.87
C GLN A 279 13.27 -38.13 28.94
N CYS A 280 14.39 -38.53 29.53
CA CYS A 280 15.54 -39.12 28.85
C CYS A 280 16.36 -40.03 29.77
N ASN A 281 16.91 -41.10 29.23
CA ASN A 281 17.76 -42.07 29.95
C ASN A 281 19.22 -42.07 29.47
N ASN A 282 19.66 -41.00 28.79
CA ASN A 282 20.99 -40.91 28.20
C ASN A 282 21.54 -39.49 28.32
N ALA A 283 22.59 -39.33 29.12
CA ALA A 283 23.24 -38.04 29.37
C ALA A 283 23.86 -37.37 28.12
N SER A 284 24.10 -38.15 27.05
CA SER A 284 24.64 -37.63 25.79
C SER A 284 23.57 -37.06 24.86
N PHE A 285 22.28 -37.25 25.16
CA PHE A 285 21.19 -36.76 24.33
C PHE A 285 20.91 -35.28 24.60
N GLU A 286 20.56 -34.57 23.53
CA GLU A 286 20.28 -33.15 23.52
C GLU A 286 18.78 -32.92 23.23
N LEU A 287 18.16 -32.08 24.05
CA LEU A 287 16.90 -31.42 23.73
C LEU A 287 17.23 -30.00 23.27
N LEU A 288 16.79 -29.65 22.07
CA LEU A 288 16.98 -28.33 21.46
C LEU A 288 15.62 -27.62 21.36
N TYR A 289 15.52 -26.41 21.90
CA TYR A 289 14.33 -25.57 21.79
C TYR A 289 14.68 -24.08 21.81
N MET A 290 13.73 -23.24 21.40
CA MET A 290 13.83 -21.80 21.52
C MET A 290 12.53 -21.22 22.09
N GLU A 291 12.62 -20.11 22.82
CA GLU A 291 11.43 -19.40 23.28
C GLU A 291 10.71 -18.75 22.10
N VAL A 292 9.39 -18.60 22.20
CA VAL A 292 8.49 -18.01 21.19
C VAL A 292 8.00 -16.66 21.65
#